data_AF-A0A5N5T9V4-F1
#
_entry.id   AF-A0A5N5T9V4-F1
#
_cell.length_a   1.000
_cell.length_b   1.000
_cell.length_c   1.000
_cell.angle_alpha   90.00
_cell.angle_beta   90.00
_cell.angle_gamma   90.00
#
_symmetry.space_group_name_H-M   'P 1'
#
loop_
_entity.id
_entity.type
_entity.pdbx_description
1 polymer ?
#
loop_
_entity_poly.entity_id
_entity_poly.type
_entity_poly.pdbx_seq_one_letter_code
_entity_poly.pdbx_strand_id
1 'polypeptide(L)' 'MTNAEYIQYVDEHRKYLVHDLTEKCWDKCMDRPSTKLDSRTENCFVSCVERFIDSTNFIANKLQDSINSRLN' A
#
# COMPACT_ATOMS: atom_id res chain seq x y z
N MET A 1 -20.50 -5.24 17.88
CA MET A 1 -19.22 -4.68 17.43
C MET A 1 -18.96 -3.42 18.23
N THR A 2 -18.05 -3.50 19.19
CA THR A 2 -17.63 -2.37 20.03
C THR A 2 -16.56 -1.54 19.31
N ASN A 3 -16.31 -0.31 19.77
CA ASN A 3 -15.26 0.53 19.19
C ASN A 3 -13.87 -0.14 19.27
N ALA A 4 -13.59 -0.91 20.32
CA ALA A 4 -12.34 -1.66 20.46
C ALA A 4 -12.24 -2.80 19.44
N GLU A 5 -13.32 -3.56 19.25
CA GLU A 5 -13.39 -4.63 18.24
C GLU A 5 -13.22 -4.06 16.82
N TYR A 6 -13.78 -2.88 16.54
CA TYR A 6 -13.64 -2.21 15.25
C TYR A 6 -12.20 -1.77 14.97
N ILE A 7 -11.52 -1.17 15.96
CA ILE A 7 -10.11 -0.77 15.81
C ILE A 7 -9.23 -1.99 15.54
N GLN A 8 -9.47 -3.10 16.25
CA GLN A 8 -8.72 -4.34 16.05
C GLN A 8 -8.94 -4.93 14.65
N TYR A 9 -10.19 -4.95 14.16
CA TYR A 9 -10.53 -5.40 12.80
C TYR A 9 -9.82 -4.59 11.71
N VAL A 10 -9.80 -3.26 11.87
CA VAL A 10 -9.12 -2.35 10.93
C VAL A 10 -7.61 -2.56 10.97
N ASP A 11 -7.04 -2.78 12.15
CA ASP A 11 -5.60 -2.99 12.32
C ASP A 11 -5.14 -4.31 11.66
N GLU A 12 -5.89 -5.40 11.82
CA GLU A 12 -5.60 -6.67 11.15
C GLU A 12 -5.55 -6.55 9.63
N HIS A 13 -6.52 -5.85 9.01
CA HIS A 13 -6.53 -5.65 7.57
C HIS A 13 -5.43 -4.70 7.09
N ARG A 14 -5.11 -3.68 7.89
CA ARG A 14 -4.07 -2.70 7.55
C ARG A 14 -2.66 -3.28 7.67
N LYS A 15 -2.43 -4.22 8.60
CA LYS A 15 -1.13 -4.89 8.78
C LYS A 15 -0.65 -5.55 7.50
N TYR A 16 -1.52 -6.28 6.80
CA TYR A 16 -1.16 -6.93 5.55
C TYR A 16 -0.70 -5.93 4.48
N LEU A 17 -1.42 -4.81 4.33
CA LEU A 17 -1.05 -3.76 3.39
C LEU A 17 0.31 -3.12 3.74
N VAL A 18 0.55 -2.83 5.02
CA VAL A 18 1.83 -2.26 5.47
C VAL A 18 2.97 -3.22 5.20
N HIS A 19 2.81 -4.51 5.50
CA HIS A 19 3.83 -5.52 5.23
C HIS A 19 4.12 -5.69 3.74
N ASP A 20 3.09 -5.79 2.91
CA ASP A 20 3.22 -5.95 1.46
C ASP A 20 3.89 -4.72 0.80
N LEU A 21 3.49 -3.50 1.19
CA LEU A 21 4.14 -2.27 0.72
C LEU A 21 5.59 -2.18 1.21
N THR A 22 5.88 -2.61 2.44
CA THR A 22 7.23 -2.62 2.98
C THR A 22 8.12 -3.54 2.15
N GLU A 23 7.70 -4.77 1.88
CA GLU A 23 8.45 -5.73 1.08
C GLU A 23 8.70 -5.21 -0.35
N LYS A 24 7.64 -4.75 -1.03
CA LYS A 24 7.77 -4.23 -2.40
C LYS A 24 8.67 -3.01 -2.49
N CYS A 25 8.48 -2.04 -1.61
CA CYS A 25 9.26 -0.81 -1.65
C CYS A 25 10.68 -1.02 -1.15
N TRP A 26 10.92 -1.99 -0.26
CA TRP A 26 12.26 -2.41 0.11
C TRP A 26 13.04 -2.90 -1.11
N ASP A 27 12.48 -3.85 -1.86
CA ASP A 27 13.11 -4.40 -3.07
C ASP A 27 13.34 -3.36 -4.18
N LYS A 28 12.53 -2.28 -4.22
CA LYS A 28 12.66 -1.23 -5.23
C LYS A 28 13.59 -0.10 -4.85
N CYS A 29 13.60 0.30 -3.58
CA CYS A 29 14.26 1.52 -3.14
C CYS A 29 15.54 1.27 -2.36
N MET A 30 15.67 0.13 -1.68
CA MET A 30 16.84 -0.13 -0.86
C MET A 30 17.92 -0.88 -1.64
N ASP A 31 19.00 -0.17 -1.99
CA ASP A 31 20.22 -0.78 -2.54
C ASP A 31 21.16 -1.26 -1.44
N ARG A 32 21.71 -0.31 -0.65
CA ARG A 32 22.64 -0.61 0.45
C ARG A 32 22.09 -0.12 1.79
N PRO A 33 21.75 -1.02 2.72
CA PRO A 33 21.34 -0.65 4.06
C PRO A 33 22.40 0.18 4.78
N SER A 34 21.95 1.19 5.51
CA SER A 34 22.77 2.16 6.25
C SER A 34 22.12 2.42 7.60
N THR A 35 22.85 3.01 8.55
CA THR A 35 22.28 3.40 9.86
C THR A 35 21.21 4.49 9.74
N LYS A 36 21.17 5.20 8.62
CA LYS A 36 20.14 6.19 8.26
C LYS A 36 19.82 6.10 6.77
N LEU A 37 18.57 6.34 6.41
CA LEU A 37 18.21 6.52 4.99
C LEU A 37 18.81 7.83 4.50
N ASP A 38 19.44 7.81 3.33
CA ASP A 38 19.78 9.04 2.63
C ASP A 38 18.51 9.66 2.01
N SER A 39 18.58 10.93 1.65
CA SER A 39 17.43 11.67 1.12
C SER A 39 16.87 11.05 -0.17
N ARG A 40 17.73 10.40 -0.97
CA ARG A 40 17.31 9.73 -2.21
C ARG A 40 16.48 8.50 -1.91
N THR A 41 16.92 7.69 -0.95
CA THR A 41 16.26 6.47 -0.51
C THR A 41 14.94 6.81 0.17
N GLU A 42 14.92 7.82 1.04
CA GLU A 42 13.70 8.32 1.68
C GLU A 42 12.66 8.79 0.64
N ASN A 43 13.06 9.63 -0.31
CA ASN A 43 12.18 10.09 -1.39
C ASN A 43 11.69 8.94 -2.27
N CYS A 44 12.51 7.91 -2.49
CA CYS A 44 12.10 6.71 -3.21
C CYS A 44 10.99 5.97 -2.44
N PHE A 45 11.13 5.76 -1.14
CA PHE A 45 10.11 5.09 -0.32
C PHE A 45 8.79 5.84 -0.36
N VAL A 46 8.81 7.17 -0.18
CA VAL A 46 7.61 8.01 -0.29
C VAL A 46 6.93 7.82 -1.65
N SER A 47 7.69 8.01 -2.73
CA SER A 47 7.17 7.86 -4.08
C SER A 47 6.68 6.44 -4.39
N CYS A 48 7.36 5.42 -3.86
CA CYS A 48 7.00 4.03 -4.07
C CYS A 48 5.65 3.70 -3.44
N VAL A 49 5.47 4.06 -2.16
CA VAL A 49 4.22 3.82 -1.44
C VAL A 49 3.05 4.54 -2.10
N GLU A 50 3.21 5.84 -2.41
CA GLU A 50 2.18 6.63 -3.09
C GLU A 50 1.79 6.00 -4.43
N ARG A 51 2.76 5.66 -5.27
CA ARG A 51 2.51 5.04 -6.59
C ARG A 51 1.82 3.68 -6.51
N PHE A 52 2.19 2.84 -5.53
CA PHE A 52 1.54 1.54 -5.35
C PHE A 52 0.09 1.69 -4.91
N ILE A 53 -0.20 2.62 -4.00
CA ILE A 53 -1.56 2.92 -3.56
C ILE A 53 -2.38 3.45 -4.75
N ASP A 54 -1.86 4.44 -5.48
CA ASP A 54 -2.54 5.03 -6.64
C ASP A 54 -2.84 3.99 -7.72
N SER A 55 -1.85 3.15 -8.05
CA SER A 55 -2.00 2.09 -9.06
C SER A 55 -3.02 1.04 -8.62
N THR A 56 -3.01 0.65 -7.35
CA THR A 56 -3.96 -0.32 -6.80
C THR A 56 -5.38 0.24 -6.85
N ASN A 57 -5.57 1.50 -6.43
CA ASN A 57 -6.87 2.17 -6.49
C ASN A 57 -7.38 2.31 -7.93
N PHE A 58 -6.50 2.68 -8.86
CA PHE A 58 -6.86 2.78 -10.28
C PHE A 58 -7.36 1.45 -10.83
N ILE A 59 -6.64 0.35 -10.58
CA ILE A 59 -7.03 -1.00 -11.04
C ILE A 59 -8.34 -1.43 -10.38
N ALA A 60 -8.47 -1.24 -9.06
CA ALA A 60 -9.68 -1.61 -8.33
C ALA A 60 -10.93 -0.88 -8.86
N ASN A 61 -10.82 0.44 -9.08
CA ASN A 61 -11.90 1.24 -9.65
C ASN A 61 -12.26 0.78 -11.06
N LYS A 62 -11.27 0.51 -11.92
CA LYS A 62 -11.53 0.00 -13.28
C LYS A 62 -12.16 -1.38 -13.31
N LEU A 63 -11.78 -2.24 -12.38
CA LEU A 63 -12.41 -3.55 -12.22
C LEU A 63 -13.87 -3.39 -11.77
N GLN A 64 -14.14 -2.51 -10.80
CA GLN A 64 -15.49 -2.22 -10.34
C GLN A 64 -16.38 -1.67 -11.46
N ASP A 65 -15.88 -0.71 -12.25
CA ASP A 65 -16.58 -0.18 -13.43
C ASP A 65 -16.93 -1.29 -14.43
N SER A 66 -15.98 -2.21 -14.66
CA SER A 66 -16.14 -3.34 -15.60
C SER A 66 -17.13 -4.39 -15.08
N ILE A 67 -17.27 -4.54 -13.76
CA ILE A 67 -18.28 -5.41 -13.15
C ILE A 67 -19.65 -4.76 -13.27
N ASN A 68 -19.76 -3.46 -12.94
CA ASN A 68 -21.01 -2.72 -13.00
C ASN A 68 -21.58 -2.67 -14.41
N SER A 69 -20.74 -2.58 -15.45
CA SER A 69 -21.19 -2.61 -16.85
C SER A 69 -21.72 -3.97 -17.30
N ARG A 70 -21.41 -5.07 -16.59
CA ARG A 70 -21.94 -6.41 -16.89
C ARG A 70 -23.26 -6.71 -16.17
N LEU A 71 -23.58 -5.95 -15.12
CA LEU A 71 -24.79 -6.10 -14.31
C LEU A 71 -25.96 -5.26 -14.84
N ASN A 72 -25.70 -4.35 -15.79
CA ASN A 72 -26.69 -3.55 -16.51
C ASN A 72 -26.85 -4.06 -17.95
#